data_AF-A0A817AXZ9-F1
#
_entry.id   AF-A0A817AXZ9-F1
#
_cell.length_a   1.000
_cell.length_b   1.000
_cell.length_c   1.000
_cell.angle_alpha   90.00
_cell.angle_beta   90.00
_cell.angle_gamma   90.00
#
_symmetry.space_group_name_H-M   'P 1'
#
loop_
_entity.id
_entity.type
_entity.pdbx_description
1 polymer ?
#
loop_
_entity_poly.entity_id
_entity_poly.type
_entity_poly.pdbx_seq_one_letter_code
_entity_poly.pdbx_strand_id
1 'polypeptide(L)'
;MMSEENIEQDNSNLDLNHHELNSNNNNNDEDDDNNTIKPQDNQWINELRLALEKGCDLGSIRSIGKCRSLTNDLRLPVWKTCLDINETNAEYQYTDSDVFDLPEQNVIRDDVSRLLHASQINQDMLTSKMTDIEAVISYYCKKNNETYEKGNGWIEIFKPLITLEYKDRSELYALFASIRNRYIPRDCESDGMPYHLFRLLLLYHDPELCSFFDTRKITPDSYAHIWIRSLYAGLCSLNVTLPLWDGYFQHADQFFAFFLALVLLMFAK
;
A
#
# COMPACT_ATOMS: atom_id res chain seq x y z
N MET A 1 10.41 -70.03 27.57
CA MET A 1 9.43 -70.79 28.35
C MET A 1 8.34 -69.80 28.74
N MET A 2 7.22 -69.79 28.00
CA MET A 2 5.99 -70.57 28.30
C MET A 2 5.28 -69.90 29.49
N SER A 3 4.00 -69.52 29.46
CA SER A 3 2.81 -70.12 28.81
C SER A 3 1.67 -69.07 28.79
N GLU A 4 0.84 -68.98 27.73
CA GLU A 4 -0.54 -69.54 27.60
C GLU A 4 -1.63 -68.68 28.29
N GLU A 5 -2.56 -68.03 27.56
CA GLU A 5 -3.89 -68.52 27.09
C GLU A 5 -4.91 -68.67 28.26
N ASN A 6 -6.22 -68.39 28.18
CA ASN A 6 -7.17 -67.99 27.13
C ASN A 6 -8.55 -67.69 27.82
N ILE A 7 -9.37 -66.87 27.14
CA ILE A 7 -10.83 -67.04 26.84
C ILE A 7 -11.84 -67.22 28.00
N GLU A 8 -12.84 -66.32 28.05
CA GLU A 8 -14.25 -66.72 27.84
C GLU A 8 -15.15 -65.55 27.37
N GLN A 9 -15.86 -65.81 26.28
CA GLN A 9 -16.88 -65.00 25.61
C GLN A 9 -18.29 -65.41 26.08
N ASP A 10 -19.26 -64.67 25.54
CA ASP A 10 -20.67 -64.99 25.27
C ASP A 10 -21.68 -64.33 26.21
N ASN A 11 -22.47 -63.34 25.75
CA ASN A 11 -23.36 -63.21 24.59
C ASN A 11 -24.83 -63.39 24.99
N SER A 12 -25.62 -62.53 24.34
CA SER A 12 -27.01 -62.69 23.94
C SER A 12 -28.10 -62.31 24.94
N ASN A 13 -29.27 -61.79 24.54
CA ASN A 13 -29.77 -60.97 23.42
C ASN A 13 -31.30 -60.94 23.63
N LEU A 14 -32.02 -60.01 22.99
CA LEU A 14 -33.48 -60.06 22.68
C LEU A 14 -34.43 -59.69 23.86
N ASP A 15 -35.52 -58.94 23.71
CA ASP A 15 -36.10 -58.27 22.55
C ASP A 15 -37.35 -57.44 22.96
N LEU A 16 -37.59 -56.38 22.17
CA LEU A 16 -38.86 -55.99 21.53
C LEU A 16 -40.06 -55.28 22.23
N ASN A 17 -40.54 -54.32 21.42
CA ASN A 17 -41.88 -53.74 21.20
C ASN A 17 -42.19 -52.38 21.83
N HIS A 18 -42.14 -51.28 21.06
CA HIS A 18 -43.02 -50.80 19.97
C HIS A 18 -44.12 -49.87 20.49
N HIS A 19 -44.03 -48.58 20.17
CA HIS A 19 -45.13 -47.88 19.51
C HIS A 19 -44.60 -46.71 18.67
N GLU A 20 -44.82 -46.84 17.37
CA GLU A 20 -44.62 -45.83 16.33
C GLU A 20 -45.65 -44.68 16.46
N LEU A 21 -45.26 -43.47 16.03
CA LEU A 21 -46.04 -42.66 15.08
C LEU A 21 -45.12 -41.63 14.38
N ASN A 22 -44.58 -42.10 13.26
CA ASN A 22 -44.28 -41.46 11.98
C ASN A 22 -44.68 -39.97 11.78
N SER A 23 -43.75 -39.12 11.30
CA SER A 23 -43.77 -38.66 9.89
C SER A 23 -42.47 -37.95 9.50
N ASN A 24 -41.76 -38.55 8.54
CA ASN A 24 -40.61 -38.05 7.81
C ASN A 24 -40.88 -36.73 7.05
N ASN A 25 -39.85 -35.89 6.92
CA ASN A 25 -39.21 -35.69 5.62
C ASN A 25 -37.83 -35.04 5.75
N ASN A 26 -36.84 -35.77 5.24
CA ASN A 26 -35.49 -35.33 4.93
C ASN A 26 -35.52 -34.14 3.95
N ASN A 27 -34.55 -33.24 4.11
CA ASN A 27 -33.66 -32.84 3.03
C ASN A 27 -32.36 -32.33 3.65
N ASN A 28 -31.28 -33.08 3.40
CA ASN A 28 -29.92 -32.55 3.36
C ASN A 28 -29.88 -31.44 2.31
N ASP A 29 -29.16 -30.36 2.58
CA ASP A 29 -28.30 -29.70 1.61
C ASP A 29 -27.31 -28.81 2.39
N GLU A 30 -26.07 -29.29 2.39
CA GLU A 30 -24.85 -28.53 2.67
C GLU A 30 -24.66 -27.45 1.58
N ASP A 31 -23.92 -26.40 1.94
CA ASP A 31 -23.24 -25.45 1.05
C ASP A 31 -24.09 -24.49 0.18
N ASP A 32 -24.26 -23.25 0.64
CA ASP A 32 -23.95 -22.08 -0.22
C ASP A 32 -23.76 -20.80 0.62
N ASP A 33 -22.58 -20.65 1.23
CA ASP A 33 -22.12 -19.40 1.85
C ASP A 33 -21.64 -18.44 0.73
N ASN A 34 -22.57 -18.07 -0.16
CA ASN A 34 -22.34 -17.13 -1.23
C ASN A 34 -22.45 -15.71 -0.66
N ASN A 35 -21.28 -15.16 -0.36
CA ASN A 35 -21.01 -13.75 -0.06
C ASN A 35 -21.62 -12.83 -1.14
N THR A 36 -22.91 -12.55 -1.01
CA THR A 36 -23.68 -11.73 -1.96
C THR A 36 -23.34 -10.27 -1.71
N ILE A 37 -22.31 -9.78 -2.40
CA ILE A 37 -21.93 -8.37 -2.46
C ILE A 37 -23.17 -7.56 -2.88
N LYS A 38 -23.53 -6.54 -2.10
CA LYS A 38 -24.71 -5.70 -2.39
C LYS A 38 -24.55 -4.99 -3.75
N PRO A 39 -25.57 -4.97 -4.62
CA PRO A 39 -25.46 -4.45 -5.99
C PRO A 39 -25.15 -2.94 -6.09
N GLN A 40 -25.30 -2.17 -5.01
CA GLN A 40 -24.96 -0.73 -5.02
C GLN A 40 -23.46 -0.44 -4.93
N ASP A 41 -22.66 -1.36 -4.37
CA ASP A 41 -21.21 -1.14 -4.23
C ASP A 41 -20.48 -1.23 -5.57
N ASN A 42 -21.09 -1.83 -6.60
CA ASN A 42 -20.53 -1.95 -7.94
C ASN A 42 -20.93 -0.82 -8.90
N GLN A 43 -21.95 -0.01 -8.58
CA GLN A 43 -22.43 1.00 -9.54
C GLN A 43 -21.39 2.09 -9.78
N TRP A 44 -20.85 2.69 -8.72
CA TRP A 44 -19.82 3.74 -8.85
C TRP A 44 -18.51 3.22 -9.43
N ILE A 45 -18.17 1.94 -9.18
CA ILE A 45 -17.03 1.23 -9.77
C ILE A 45 -17.20 1.14 -11.28
N ASN A 46 -18.39 0.76 -11.75
CA ASN A 46 -18.70 0.68 -13.17
C ASN A 46 -18.74 2.06 -13.84
N GLU A 47 -19.29 3.08 -13.16
CA GLU A 47 -19.24 4.47 -13.63
C GLU A 47 -17.79 4.96 -13.77
N LEU A 48 -16.93 4.63 -12.80
CA LEU A 48 -15.51 4.98 -12.84
C LEU A 48 -14.78 4.28 -13.98
N ARG A 49 -15.03 2.98 -14.21
CA ARG A 49 -14.49 2.23 -15.36
C ARG A 49 -14.87 2.88 -16.69
N LEU A 50 -16.15 3.17 -16.87
CA LEU A 50 -16.67 3.82 -18.08
C LEU A 50 -16.08 5.24 -18.26
N ALA A 51 -15.83 5.96 -17.17
CA ALA A 51 -15.20 7.28 -17.23
C ALA A 51 -13.74 7.17 -17.68
N LEU A 52 -12.98 6.21 -17.14
CA LEU A 52 -11.58 5.95 -17.52
C LEU A 52 -11.47 5.57 -19.00
N GLU A 53 -12.34 4.70 -19.50
CA GLU A 53 -12.38 4.31 -20.92
C GLU A 53 -12.61 5.50 -21.86
N LYS A 54 -13.37 6.50 -21.41
CA LYS A 54 -13.66 7.72 -22.18
C LYS A 54 -12.57 8.80 -22.06
N GLY A 55 -11.53 8.58 -21.27
CA GLY A 55 -10.48 9.56 -21.00
C GLY A 55 -10.94 10.65 -20.03
N CYS A 56 -11.22 10.29 -18.79
CA CYS A 56 -11.62 11.23 -17.74
C CYS A 56 -10.44 11.96 -17.08
N ASP A 57 -10.74 13.09 -16.45
CA ASP A 57 -9.81 13.92 -15.69
C ASP A 57 -9.93 13.69 -14.18
N LEU A 58 -9.02 14.31 -13.40
CA LEU A 58 -9.02 14.26 -11.94
C LEU A 58 -10.37 14.71 -11.34
N GLY A 59 -11.01 15.74 -11.92
CA GLY A 59 -12.30 16.25 -11.45
C GLY A 59 -13.41 15.20 -11.51
N SER A 60 -13.49 14.47 -12.63
CA SER A 60 -14.43 13.38 -12.84
C SER A 60 -14.16 12.23 -11.85
N ILE A 61 -12.90 11.83 -11.69
CA ILE A 61 -12.51 10.78 -10.74
C ILE A 61 -12.91 11.17 -9.32
N ARG A 62 -12.62 12.40 -8.89
CA ARG A 62 -12.97 12.88 -7.55
C ARG A 62 -14.48 12.90 -7.32
N SER A 63 -15.26 13.27 -8.34
CA SER A 63 -16.73 13.30 -8.27
C SER A 63 -17.36 11.91 -8.12
N ILE A 64 -16.82 10.92 -8.84
CA ILE A 64 -17.33 9.54 -8.84
C ILE A 64 -16.78 8.76 -7.63
N GLY A 65 -15.46 8.76 -7.47
CA GLY A 65 -14.76 8.00 -6.43
C GLY A 65 -14.95 8.55 -5.03
N LYS A 66 -15.08 9.88 -4.86
CA LYS A 66 -15.31 10.55 -3.56
C LYS A 66 -14.35 10.09 -2.45
N CYS A 67 -13.07 9.88 -2.80
CA CYS A 67 -12.03 9.38 -1.91
C CYS A 67 -12.31 7.99 -1.31
N ARG A 68 -13.16 7.19 -1.96
CA ARG A 68 -13.38 5.78 -1.60
C ARG A 68 -12.17 4.93 -2.01
N SER A 69 -11.95 3.85 -1.27
CA SER A 69 -10.96 2.84 -1.58
C SER A 69 -11.23 2.19 -2.94
N LEU A 70 -10.18 2.00 -3.73
CA LEU A 70 -10.27 1.42 -5.05
C LEU A 70 -9.95 -0.07 -5.01
N THR A 71 -10.48 -0.81 -5.99
CA THR A 71 -10.08 -2.19 -6.25
C THR A 71 -8.72 -2.24 -6.97
N ASN A 72 -7.98 -3.33 -6.84
CA ASN A 72 -6.61 -3.44 -7.36
C ASN A 72 -6.51 -3.12 -8.86
N ASP A 73 -7.49 -3.56 -9.65
CA ASP A 73 -7.57 -3.36 -11.10
C ASP A 73 -7.76 -1.89 -11.50
N LEU A 74 -8.36 -1.07 -10.62
CA LEU A 74 -8.61 0.35 -10.89
C LEU A 74 -7.54 1.28 -10.35
N ARG A 75 -6.68 0.84 -9.44
CA ARG A 75 -5.67 1.71 -8.83
C ARG A 75 -4.72 2.30 -9.85
N LEU A 76 -4.11 1.46 -10.67
CA LEU A 76 -3.13 1.93 -11.65
C LEU A 76 -3.71 2.99 -12.60
N PRO A 77 -4.83 2.75 -13.32
CA PRO A 77 -5.37 3.76 -14.23
C PRO A 77 -5.84 5.03 -13.50
N VAL A 78 -6.47 4.90 -12.32
CA VAL A 78 -6.90 6.08 -11.54
C VAL A 78 -5.72 6.88 -11.03
N TRP A 79 -4.70 6.23 -10.47
CA TRP A 79 -3.52 6.90 -9.94
C TRP A 79 -2.76 7.61 -11.05
N LYS A 80 -2.65 7.02 -12.25
CA LYS A 80 -2.05 7.70 -13.41
C LYS A 80 -2.77 9.00 -13.76
N THR A 81 -4.09 8.98 -13.82
CA THR A 81 -4.87 10.19 -14.07
C THR A 81 -4.72 11.21 -12.94
N CYS A 82 -4.77 10.78 -11.68
CA CYS A 82 -4.61 11.68 -10.53
C CYS A 82 -3.20 12.29 -10.42
N LEU A 83 -2.19 11.53 -10.83
CA LEU A 83 -0.80 11.96 -10.90
C LEU A 83 -0.47 12.73 -12.18
N ASP A 84 -1.44 12.91 -13.08
CA ASP A 84 -1.25 13.58 -14.38
C ASP A 84 -0.08 12.96 -15.18
N ILE A 85 0.02 11.62 -15.13
CA ILE A 85 1.07 10.89 -15.84
C ILE A 85 0.66 10.79 -17.31
N ASN A 86 1.28 11.63 -18.13
CA ASN A 86 1.15 11.58 -19.57
C ASN A 86 2.30 10.75 -20.16
N GLU A 87 1.99 9.58 -20.70
CA GLU A 87 2.96 8.66 -21.34
C GLU A 87 3.74 9.31 -22.50
N THR A 88 3.21 10.38 -23.09
CA THR A 88 3.89 11.14 -24.15
C THR A 88 4.92 12.14 -23.63
N ASN A 89 4.92 12.43 -22.32
CA ASN A 89 5.90 13.33 -21.72
C ASN A 89 7.28 12.66 -21.66
N ALA A 90 8.27 13.26 -22.34
CA ALA A 90 9.65 12.81 -22.31
C ALA A 90 10.24 12.78 -20.88
N GLU A 91 9.69 13.58 -19.96
CA GLU A 91 10.06 13.55 -18.55
C GLU A 91 9.77 12.18 -17.90
N TYR A 92 8.82 11.40 -18.42
CA TYR A 92 8.46 10.09 -17.88
C TYR A 92 9.01 8.91 -18.69
N GLN A 93 9.72 9.20 -19.79
CA GLN A 93 10.35 8.15 -20.59
C GLN A 93 11.63 7.69 -19.90
N TYR A 94 11.62 6.43 -19.46
CA TYR A 94 12.82 5.78 -18.99
C TYR A 94 13.71 5.43 -20.19
N THR A 95 15.01 5.70 -20.06
CA THR A 95 16.02 5.37 -21.08
C THR A 95 17.07 4.46 -20.46
N ASP A 96 17.38 3.33 -21.13
CA ASP A 96 18.33 2.29 -20.65
C ASP A 96 19.82 2.72 -20.61
N SER A 97 20.11 4.02 -20.51
CA SER A 97 21.49 4.54 -20.48
C SER A 97 22.19 4.19 -19.16
N ASP A 98 23.17 3.28 -19.22
CA ASP A 98 24.13 2.90 -18.16
C ASP A 98 23.50 2.75 -16.77
N VAL A 99 22.49 1.91 -16.64
CA VAL A 99 21.86 1.66 -15.35
C VAL A 99 22.77 0.74 -14.51
N PHE A 100 22.85 0.95 -13.20
CA PHE A 100 23.64 0.16 -12.21
C PHE A 100 25.12 0.55 -11.98
N ASP A 101 25.53 1.77 -12.27
CA ASP A 101 26.92 2.26 -12.10
C ASP A 101 27.11 3.25 -10.94
N LEU A 102 26.09 3.43 -10.08
CA LEU A 102 26.19 4.34 -8.94
C LEU A 102 27.16 3.80 -7.87
N PRO A 103 27.89 4.68 -7.16
CA PRO A 103 28.72 4.27 -6.03
C PRO A 103 27.93 3.50 -4.95
N GLU A 104 26.69 3.90 -4.71
CA GLU A 104 25.76 3.34 -3.73
C GLU A 104 24.90 2.19 -4.26
N GLN A 105 25.18 1.66 -5.46
CA GLN A 105 24.35 0.64 -6.10
C GLN A 105 24.11 -0.61 -5.25
N ASN A 106 25.13 -1.05 -4.51
CA ASN A 106 25.01 -2.19 -3.61
C ASN A 106 24.01 -1.92 -2.48
N VAL A 107 23.93 -0.68 -1.98
CA VAL A 107 22.98 -0.28 -0.93
C VAL A 107 21.55 -0.32 -1.48
N ILE A 108 21.35 0.21 -2.70
CA ILE A 108 20.05 0.14 -3.39
C ILE A 108 19.63 -1.32 -3.54
N ARG A 109 20.52 -2.18 -4.04
CA ARG A 109 20.24 -3.60 -4.25
C ARG A 109 19.84 -4.32 -2.98
N ASP A 110 20.58 -4.09 -1.89
CA ASP A 110 20.30 -4.70 -0.59
C ASP A 110 18.95 -4.23 -0.04
N ASP A 111 18.63 -2.95 -0.18
CA ASP A 111 17.37 -2.39 0.31
C ASP A 111 16.15 -2.87 -0.49
N VAL A 112 16.27 -2.94 -1.82
CA VAL A 112 15.24 -3.50 -2.72
C VAL A 112 15.03 -4.99 -2.43
N SER A 113 16.11 -5.75 -2.25
CA SER A 113 16.04 -7.16 -1.87
C SER A 113 15.26 -7.35 -0.56
N ARG A 114 15.58 -6.55 0.47
CA ARG A 114 14.87 -6.59 1.76
C ARG A 114 13.38 -6.24 1.62
N LEU A 115 13.03 -5.24 0.82
CA LEU A 115 11.63 -4.88 0.55
C LEU A 115 10.87 -6.05 -0.08
N LEU A 116 11.46 -6.67 -1.10
CA LEU A 116 10.82 -7.73 -1.87
C LEU A 116 10.71 -9.03 -1.08
N HIS A 117 11.71 -9.39 -0.27
CA HIS A 117 11.62 -10.54 0.64
C HIS A 117 10.57 -10.34 1.75
N ALA A 118 10.36 -9.11 2.19
CA ALA A 118 9.29 -8.79 3.14
C ALA A 118 7.89 -8.81 2.49
N SER A 119 7.83 -8.80 1.15
CA SER A 119 6.58 -8.81 0.37
C SER A 119 6.23 -10.25 -0.01
N GLN A 120 4.95 -10.62 0.07
CA GLN A 120 4.46 -11.94 -0.34
C GLN A 120 4.31 -12.03 -1.87
N ILE A 121 5.37 -11.70 -2.62
CA ILE A 121 5.39 -11.76 -4.09
C ILE A 121 5.81 -13.16 -4.55
N ASN A 122 5.23 -13.62 -5.65
CA ASN A 122 5.63 -14.85 -6.33
C ASN A 122 7.12 -14.81 -6.71
N GLN A 123 7.86 -15.88 -6.39
CA GLN A 123 9.30 -15.97 -6.64
C GLN A 123 9.67 -15.71 -8.11
N ASP A 124 8.83 -16.14 -9.05
CA ASP A 124 9.06 -15.97 -10.50
C ASP A 124 9.05 -14.49 -10.94
N MET A 125 8.33 -13.62 -10.21
CA MET A 125 8.25 -12.18 -10.49
C MET A 125 9.26 -11.36 -9.69
N LEU A 126 9.88 -11.97 -8.68
CA LEU A 126 10.78 -11.30 -7.74
C LEU A 126 11.98 -10.68 -8.46
N THR A 127 12.65 -11.46 -9.30
CA THR A 127 13.87 -11.03 -10.02
C THR A 127 13.58 -9.90 -11.01
N SER A 128 12.45 -9.96 -11.71
CA SER A 128 12.03 -8.90 -12.64
C SER A 128 11.75 -7.61 -11.89
N LYS A 129 10.91 -7.65 -10.85
CA LYS A 129 10.57 -6.47 -10.05
C LYS A 129 11.79 -5.88 -9.35
N MET A 130 12.71 -6.73 -8.87
CA MET A 130 13.98 -6.28 -8.28
C MET A 130 14.80 -5.45 -9.26
N THR A 131 14.98 -5.98 -10.47
CA THR A 131 15.77 -5.32 -11.51
C THR A 131 15.10 -4.02 -11.96
N ASP A 132 13.76 -4.00 -12.07
CA ASP A 132 13.01 -2.82 -12.45
C ASP A 132 13.12 -1.70 -11.40
N ILE A 133 12.92 -2.02 -10.11
CA ILE A 133 13.01 -1.03 -9.03
C ILE A 133 14.44 -0.49 -8.91
N GLU A 134 15.43 -1.38 -8.92
CA GLU A 134 16.84 -1.00 -8.87
C GLU A 134 17.18 -0.06 -10.04
N ALA A 135 16.70 -0.38 -11.25
CA ALA A 135 16.90 0.45 -12.43
C ALA A 135 16.24 1.83 -12.33
N VAL A 136 14.99 1.87 -11.86
CA VAL A 136 14.20 3.09 -11.71
C VAL A 136 14.85 4.04 -10.69
N ILE A 137 15.32 3.52 -9.56
CA ILE A 137 16.02 4.33 -8.54
C ILE A 137 17.32 4.88 -9.11
N SER A 138 18.16 4.04 -9.72
CA SER A 138 19.44 4.48 -10.28
C SER A 138 19.26 5.53 -11.37
N TYR A 139 18.25 5.35 -12.23
CA TYR A 139 17.91 6.33 -13.26
C TYR A 139 17.42 7.65 -12.66
N TYR A 140 16.56 7.61 -11.63
CA TYR A 140 16.09 8.80 -10.94
C TYR A 140 17.24 9.60 -10.30
N CYS A 141 18.16 8.93 -9.62
CA CYS A 141 19.36 9.55 -9.03
C CYS A 141 20.17 10.31 -10.09
N LYS A 142 20.49 9.65 -11.21
CA LYS A 142 21.26 10.24 -12.31
C LYS A 142 20.57 11.45 -12.92
N LYS A 143 19.28 11.33 -13.22
CA LYS A 143 18.53 12.38 -13.91
C LYS A 143 18.36 13.63 -13.07
N ASN A 144 18.14 13.47 -11.76
CA ASN A 144 17.92 14.60 -10.84
C ASN A 144 19.19 15.05 -10.12
N ASN A 145 20.32 14.39 -10.35
CA ASN A 145 21.57 14.60 -9.62
C ASN A 145 21.38 14.50 -8.09
N GLU A 146 20.57 13.53 -7.66
CA GLU A 146 20.34 13.16 -6.25
C GLU A 146 21.10 11.87 -5.95
N THR A 147 21.62 11.75 -4.72
CA THR A 147 22.30 10.53 -4.23
C THR A 147 21.32 9.69 -3.41
N TYR A 148 21.31 8.38 -3.63
CA TYR A 148 20.49 7.51 -2.81
C TYR A 148 21.13 7.31 -1.43
N GLU A 149 20.34 7.47 -0.38
CA GLU A 149 20.76 7.24 0.99
C GLU A 149 19.83 6.23 1.67
N LYS A 150 20.43 5.36 2.47
CA LYS A 150 19.68 4.36 3.22
C LYS A 150 18.67 5.04 4.16
N GLY A 151 17.40 4.69 4.01
CA GLY A 151 16.32 5.25 4.82
C GLY A 151 15.87 6.64 4.36
N ASN A 152 16.15 7.05 3.11
CA ASN A 152 15.60 8.27 2.51
C ASN A 152 14.09 8.22 2.25
N GLY A 153 13.44 7.07 2.48
CA GLY A 153 12.00 6.85 2.33
C GLY A 153 11.57 6.36 0.94
N TRP A 154 12.49 6.26 -0.02
CA TRP A 154 12.14 5.94 -1.42
C TRP A 154 11.78 4.47 -1.61
N ILE A 155 12.44 3.57 -0.90
CA ILE A 155 12.17 2.12 -0.96
C ILE A 155 10.74 1.84 -0.50
N GLU A 156 10.30 2.52 0.55
CA GLU A 156 8.98 2.37 1.11
C GLU A 156 7.88 2.82 0.13
N ILE A 157 8.15 3.79 -0.75
CA ILE A 157 7.21 4.21 -1.82
C ILE A 157 6.97 3.06 -2.81
N PHE A 158 7.97 2.22 -3.07
CA PHE A 158 7.80 1.08 -3.97
C PHE A 158 6.90 -0.01 -3.37
N LYS A 159 6.74 -0.09 -2.05
CA LYS A 159 5.91 -1.10 -1.37
C LYS A 159 4.47 -1.19 -1.90
N PRO A 160 3.72 -0.08 -2.10
CA PRO A 160 2.43 -0.13 -2.80
C PRO A 160 2.56 -0.25 -4.32
N LEU A 161 3.62 0.28 -4.94
CA LEU A 161 3.77 0.25 -6.41
C LEU A 161 4.03 -1.16 -6.95
N ILE A 162 4.71 -2.03 -6.20
CA ILE A 162 4.99 -3.41 -6.60
C ILE A 162 3.74 -4.26 -6.75
N THR A 163 2.63 -3.90 -6.11
CA THR A 163 1.36 -4.64 -6.19
C THR A 163 0.50 -4.23 -7.37
N LEU A 164 0.89 -3.15 -8.07
CA LEU A 164 0.27 -2.73 -9.31
C LEU A 164 0.83 -3.52 -10.49
N GLU A 165 -0.03 -3.78 -11.46
CA GLU A 165 0.30 -4.43 -12.72
C GLU A 165 0.76 -3.39 -13.75
N TYR A 166 1.95 -2.82 -13.52
CA TYR A 166 2.56 -1.90 -14.48
C TYR A 166 3.08 -2.64 -15.71
N LYS A 167 3.02 -1.99 -16.87
CA LYS A 167 3.38 -2.53 -18.20
C LYS A 167 4.88 -2.57 -18.42
N ASP A 168 5.59 -1.52 -18.03
CA ASP A 168 7.03 -1.36 -18.28
C ASP A 168 7.72 -0.47 -17.22
N ARG A 169 9.06 -0.35 -17.33
CA ARG A 169 9.87 0.47 -16.42
C ARG A 169 9.55 1.96 -16.52
N SER A 170 9.10 2.45 -17.67
CA SER A 170 8.73 3.85 -17.83
C SER A 170 7.50 4.17 -17.00
N GLU A 171 6.52 3.29 -16.97
CA GLU A 171 5.33 3.45 -16.14
C GLU A 171 5.67 3.42 -14.64
N LEU A 172 6.52 2.48 -14.21
CA LEU A 172 6.99 2.43 -12.82
C LEU A 172 7.76 3.69 -12.43
N TYR A 173 8.68 4.15 -13.30
CA TYR A 173 9.42 5.38 -13.10
C TYR A 173 8.51 6.60 -13.02
N ALA A 174 7.53 6.71 -13.92
CA ALA A 174 6.58 7.81 -13.96
C ALA A 174 5.76 7.91 -12.67
N LEU A 175 5.29 6.77 -12.14
CA LEU A 175 4.60 6.69 -10.86
C LEU A 175 5.49 7.16 -9.72
N PHE A 176 6.69 6.59 -9.60
CA PHE A 176 7.64 6.93 -8.55
C PHE A 176 8.03 8.42 -8.60
N ALA A 177 8.47 8.91 -9.76
CA ALA A 177 8.91 10.28 -9.95
C ALA A 177 7.77 11.28 -9.69
N SER A 178 6.55 10.99 -10.13
CA SER A 178 5.40 11.86 -9.88
C SER A 178 5.06 11.94 -8.40
N ILE A 179 5.10 10.81 -7.67
CA ILE A 179 4.85 10.79 -6.23
C ILE A 179 5.94 11.56 -5.48
N ARG A 180 7.21 11.26 -5.79
CA ARG A 180 8.37 11.90 -5.17
C ARG A 180 8.37 13.41 -5.41
N ASN A 181 8.18 13.85 -6.65
CA ASN A 181 8.29 15.25 -7.02
C ASN A 181 7.09 16.10 -6.56
N ARG A 182 5.89 15.50 -6.47
CA ARG A 182 4.66 16.25 -6.15
C ARG A 182 4.28 16.23 -4.68
N TYR A 183 4.53 15.12 -3.99
CA TYR A 183 4.00 14.91 -2.63
C TYR A 183 5.07 14.86 -1.55
N ILE A 184 6.34 14.66 -1.91
CA ILE A 184 7.43 14.58 -0.95
C ILE A 184 8.27 15.85 -1.04
N PRO A 185 8.34 16.66 0.03
CA PRO A 185 9.18 17.85 0.04
C PRO A 185 10.66 17.50 -0.19
N ARG A 186 11.38 18.36 -0.90
CA ARG A 186 12.81 18.17 -1.21
C ARG A 186 13.69 18.27 0.03
N ASP A 187 13.49 19.28 0.86
CA ASP A 187 14.28 19.55 2.06
C ASP A 187 13.82 18.72 3.28
N CYS A 188 13.43 17.47 3.06
CA CYS A 188 13.10 16.52 4.13
C CYS A 188 14.39 15.96 4.78
N GLU A 189 15.27 16.83 5.24
CA GLU A 189 16.46 16.51 6.04
C GLU A 189 16.20 16.77 7.53
N SER A 190 17.12 16.35 8.41
CA SER A 190 16.98 16.67 9.84
C SER A 190 16.97 18.19 10.01
N ASP A 191 16.06 18.70 10.85
CA ASP A 191 15.79 20.14 10.99
C ASP A 191 15.39 20.87 9.69
N GLY A 192 14.91 20.15 8.69
CA GLY A 192 14.46 20.72 7.43
C GLY A 192 13.18 21.58 7.53
N MET A 193 13.00 22.47 6.56
CA MET A 193 11.83 23.38 6.46
C MET A 193 10.45 22.69 6.58
N PRO A 194 10.21 21.50 6.00
CA PRO A 194 8.96 20.76 6.17
C PRO A 194 8.61 20.49 7.65
N TYR A 195 9.62 20.21 8.48
CA TYR A 195 9.42 19.91 9.90
C TYR A 195 9.14 21.16 10.71
N HIS A 196 9.75 22.28 10.36
CA HIS A 196 9.37 23.58 10.93
C HIS A 196 7.95 23.98 10.57
N LEU A 197 7.54 23.78 9.30
CA LEU A 197 6.16 24.00 8.87
C LEU A 197 5.20 23.13 9.68
N PHE A 198 5.53 21.85 9.85
CA PHE A 198 4.71 20.94 10.63
C PHE A 198 4.65 21.33 12.12
N ARG A 199 5.76 21.81 12.71
CA ARG A 199 5.76 22.37 14.08
C ARG A 199 4.83 23.56 14.21
N LEU A 200 4.82 24.47 13.23
CA LEU A 200 3.91 25.63 13.22
C LEU A 200 2.45 25.18 13.09
N LEU A 201 2.18 24.17 12.28
CA LEU A 201 0.85 23.57 12.17
C LEU A 201 0.41 22.98 13.51
N LEU A 202 1.29 22.22 14.17
CA LEU A 202 1.02 21.67 15.50
C LEU A 202 0.77 22.78 16.53
N LEU A 203 1.60 23.83 16.54
CA LEU A 203 1.43 24.99 17.44
C LEU A 203 0.08 25.68 17.23
N TYR A 204 -0.40 25.78 15.99
CA TYR A 204 -1.69 26.39 15.68
C TYR A 204 -2.87 25.56 16.21
N HIS A 205 -2.78 24.23 16.13
CA HIS A 205 -3.88 23.33 16.51
C HIS A 205 -3.86 22.89 17.97
N ASP A 206 -2.69 22.62 18.55
CA ASP A 206 -2.50 22.25 19.96
C ASP A 206 -1.21 22.91 20.53
N PRO A 207 -1.32 24.16 21.02
CA PRO A 207 -0.19 24.88 21.59
C PRO A 207 0.43 24.19 22.82
N GLU A 208 -0.37 23.47 23.60
CA GLU A 208 0.08 22.78 24.82
C GLU A 208 0.99 21.60 24.45
N LEU A 209 0.56 20.78 23.49
CA LEU A 209 1.36 19.66 22.98
C LEU A 209 2.64 20.15 22.29
N CYS A 210 2.55 21.21 21.50
CA CYS A 210 3.75 21.81 20.89
C CYS A 210 4.74 22.29 21.95
N SER A 211 4.27 23.01 22.99
CA SER A 211 5.13 23.48 24.09
C SER A 211 5.74 22.32 24.87
N PHE A 212 5.01 21.21 25.04
CA PHE A 212 5.52 20.00 25.68
C PHE A 212 6.69 19.38 24.90
N PHE A 213 6.54 19.23 23.58
CA PHE A 213 7.60 18.74 22.70
C PHE A 213 8.81 19.67 22.69
N ASP A 214 8.59 20.99 22.57
CA ASP A 214 9.64 22.00 22.58
C ASP A 214 10.45 21.95 23.91
N THR A 215 9.77 21.81 25.06
CA THR A 215 10.42 21.70 26.38
C THR A 215 11.29 20.44 26.48
N ARG A 216 10.90 19.35 25.81
CA ARG A 216 11.64 18.08 25.79
C ARG A 216 12.64 17.96 24.64
N LYS A 217 12.76 19.00 23.79
CA LYS A 217 13.58 18.97 22.57
C LYS A 217 13.20 17.83 21.62
N ILE A 218 11.91 17.48 21.58
CA ILE A 218 11.37 16.50 20.63
C ILE A 218 10.98 17.26 19.37
N THR A 219 11.85 17.24 18.36
CA THR A 219 11.62 17.94 17.10
C THR A 219 10.81 17.07 16.12
N PRO A 220 10.02 17.65 15.20
CA PRO A 220 9.16 16.84 14.34
C PRO A 220 9.89 15.89 13.39
N ASP A 221 11.13 16.19 13.01
CA ASP A 221 11.99 15.28 12.25
C ASP A 221 12.41 14.04 13.07
N SER A 222 12.32 14.07 14.40
CA SER A 222 12.64 12.88 15.21
C SER A 222 11.60 11.76 15.10
N TYR A 223 10.34 12.10 14.80
CA TYR A 223 9.23 11.13 14.81
C TYR A 223 8.44 11.08 13.49
N ALA A 224 8.32 12.19 12.75
CA ALA A 224 7.52 12.27 11.53
C ALA A 224 8.33 12.11 10.24
N HIS A 225 9.65 11.91 10.35
CA HIS A 225 10.55 11.86 9.18
C HIS A 225 10.21 10.77 8.20
N ILE A 226 10.01 9.54 8.69
CA ILE A 226 9.60 8.42 7.84
C ILE A 226 8.17 8.59 7.34
N TRP A 227 7.29 9.25 8.10
CA TRP A 227 5.90 9.48 7.71
C TRP A 227 5.82 10.34 6.45
N ILE A 228 6.52 11.47 6.44
CA ILE A 228 6.49 12.42 5.32
C ILE A 228 7.34 11.90 4.15
N ARG A 229 8.55 11.37 4.41
CA ARG A 229 9.45 10.91 3.34
C ARG A 229 9.01 9.66 2.59
N SER A 230 8.16 8.83 3.18
CA SER A 230 7.61 7.65 2.52
C SER A 230 6.13 7.79 2.15
N LEU A 231 5.55 8.99 2.33
CA LEU A 231 4.10 9.20 2.22
C LEU A 231 3.32 8.12 3.00
N TYR A 232 3.74 7.88 4.24
CA TYR A 232 3.22 6.90 5.20
C TYR A 232 3.40 5.42 4.83
N ALA A 233 3.97 5.09 3.67
CA ALA A 233 4.16 3.70 3.26
C ALA A 233 5.15 2.92 4.14
N GLY A 234 6.10 3.62 4.78
CA GLY A 234 7.04 3.04 5.74
C GLY A 234 6.42 2.80 7.12
N LEU A 235 5.38 3.54 7.49
CA LEU A 235 4.67 3.38 8.76
C LEU A 235 3.58 2.30 8.67
N CYS A 236 2.80 2.34 7.59
CA CYS A 236 1.59 1.55 7.45
C CYS A 236 1.84 0.17 6.79
N SER A 237 0.95 -0.78 7.10
CA SER A 237 0.85 -2.02 6.33
C SER A 237 0.26 -1.74 4.95
N LEU A 238 0.55 -2.61 3.98
CA LEU A 238 0.10 -2.44 2.60
C LEU A 238 -1.44 -2.28 2.49
N ASN A 239 -2.18 -3.03 3.31
CA ASN A 239 -3.65 -2.98 3.36
C ASN A 239 -4.21 -1.62 3.80
N VAL A 240 -3.40 -0.81 4.47
CA VAL A 240 -3.76 0.56 4.88
C VAL A 240 -3.20 1.58 3.89
N THR A 241 -1.96 1.39 3.44
CA THR A 241 -1.28 2.31 2.49
C THR A 241 -2.05 2.43 1.18
N LEU A 242 -2.57 1.32 0.63
CA LEU A 242 -3.29 1.32 -0.64
C LEU A 242 -4.58 2.19 -0.60
N PRO A 243 -5.55 1.93 0.30
CA PRO A 243 -6.69 2.83 0.49
C PRO A 243 -6.33 4.26 0.86
N LEU A 244 -5.26 4.45 1.65
CA LEU A 244 -4.81 5.78 2.02
C LEU A 244 -4.40 6.56 0.77
N TRP A 245 -3.59 5.96 -0.10
CA TRP A 245 -3.14 6.59 -1.34
C TRP A 245 -4.27 6.76 -2.36
N ASP A 246 -5.25 5.85 -2.39
CA ASP A 246 -6.47 6.00 -3.19
C ASP A 246 -7.18 7.32 -2.88
N GLY A 247 -7.39 7.62 -1.60
CA GLY A 247 -7.97 8.89 -1.15
C GLY A 247 -7.03 10.07 -1.33
N TYR A 248 -5.74 9.89 -1.03
CA TYR A 248 -4.72 10.94 -1.11
C TYR A 248 -4.58 11.50 -2.53
N PHE A 249 -4.46 10.62 -3.54
CA PHE A 249 -4.31 11.04 -4.93
C PHE A 249 -5.61 11.59 -5.52
N GLN A 250 -6.78 11.08 -5.11
CA GLN A 250 -8.06 11.67 -5.49
C GLN A 250 -8.25 13.09 -4.92
N HIS A 251 -7.69 13.35 -3.74
CA HIS A 251 -7.73 14.68 -3.13
C HIS A 251 -6.74 15.65 -3.80
N ALA A 252 -5.59 15.15 -4.24
CA ALA A 252 -4.56 15.87 -4.98
C ALA A 252 -4.01 17.13 -4.26
N ASP A 253 -3.87 17.06 -2.94
CA ASP A 253 -3.26 18.12 -2.13
C ASP A 253 -1.89 17.66 -1.57
N GLN A 254 -0.85 18.41 -1.91
CA GLN A 254 0.53 18.18 -1.46
C GLN A 254 0.73 18.41 0.04
N PHE A 255 -0.05 19.29 0.66
CA PHE A 255 0.08 19.62 2.09
C PHE A 255 -0.71 18.66 2.99
N PHE A 256 -1.57 17.82 2.41
CA PHE A 256 -2.42 16.90 3.17
C PHE A 256 -1.61 15.94 4.06
N ALA A 257 -0.39 15.59 3.65
CA ALA A 257 0.54 14.80 4.46
C ALA A 257 0.79 15.42 5.85
N PHE A 258 0.87 16.74 5.99
CA PHE A 258 1.08 17.39 7.28
C PHE A 258 -0.16 17.31 8.18
N PHE A 259 -1.35 17.44 7.59
CA PHE A 259 -2.61 17.28 8.33
C PHE A 259 -2.82 15.84 8.80
N LEU A 260 -2.42 14.85 7.98
CA LEU A 260 -2.45 13.45 8.41
C LEU A 260 -1.50 13.19 9.59
N ALA A 261 -0.30 13.77 9.56
CA ALA A 261 0.65 13.66 10.67
C ALA A 261 0.08 14.28 11.95
N LEU A 262 -0.58 15.44 11.82
CA LEU A 262 -1.24 16.11 12.93
C LEU A 262 -2.35 15.23 13.53
N VAL A 263 -3.19 14.65 12.69
CA VAL A 263 -4.27 13.75 13.12
C VAL A 263 -3.70 12.54 13.85
N LEU A 264 -2.64 11.91 13.34
CA LEU A 264 -1.96 10.79 14.02
C LEU A 264 -1.41 11.18 15.40
N LEU A 265 -0.82 12.37 15.53
CA LEU A 265 -0.36 12.87 16.83
C LEU A 265 -1.51 13.13 17.80
N MET A 266 -2.58 13.76 17.33
CA MET A 266 -3.75 14.05 18.17
C MET A 266 -4.45 12.77 18.64
N PHE A 267 -4.45 11.71 17.83
CA PHE A 267 -4.96 10.40 18.24
C PHE A 267 -4.06 9.68 19.25
N ALA A 268 -2.79 10.04 19.36
CA ALA A 268 -1.85 9.43 20.30
C ALA A 268 -1.79 10.17 21.66
N LYS A 269 -2.52 11.29 21.80
CA LYS A 269 -2.70 12.05 23.04
C LYS A 269 -3.68 11.34 23.97
#